data_AF-A0A5B9Y4R5-F1
#
_entry.id   AF-A0A5B9Y4R5-F1
#
_cell.length_a   1.000
_cell.length_b   1.000
_cell.length_c   1.000
_cell.angle_alpha   90.00
_cell.angle_beta   90.00
_cell.angle_gamma   90.00
#
_symmetry.space_group_name_H-M   'P 1'
#
loop_
_entity.id
_entity.type
_entity.pdbx_description
1 polymer ?
#
loop_
_entity_poly.entity_id
_entity_poly.type
_entity_poly.pdbx_seq_one_letter_code
_entity_poly.pdbx_strand_id
1 'polypeptide(L)'
;MTEQQANGISEFIDQLNDEIADKMFEELIAGMSLYFAVVIFGEEIDNVYENPDNKGKSFQELADLVKAAPIGEEEIYAALMGALKEENNAEDFAEDCVQSIAFNPEYPAEIIAKLGELEIEEADFSANLIVTFKDQFIDFFVNDLDVEEWKTDIVEALVASWE
;
A
#
# COMPACT_ATOMS: atom_id res chain seq x y z
N MET A 1 20.42 1.26 -2.31
CA MET A 1 20.91 0.00 -2.95
C MET A 1 22.08 0.20 -3.93
N THR A 2 23.03 -0.74 -4.00
CA THR A 2 24.13 -0.81 -4.99
C THR A 2 23.78 -1.70 -6.20
N GLU A 3 24.52 -1.57 -7.31
CA GLU A 3 24.33 -2.41 -8.52
C GLU A 3 24.52 -3.91 -8.24
N GLN A 4 25.49 -4.27 -7.38
CA GLN A 4 25.73 -5.66 -7.01
C GLN A 4 24.56 -6.24 -6.20
N GLN A 5 23.98 -5.44 -5.31
CA GLN A 5 22.79 -5.82 -4.53
C GLN A 5 21.57 -5.99 -5.43
N ALA A 6 21.33 -5.04 -6.34
CA ALA A 6 20.23 -5.08 -7.31
C ALA A 6 20.30 -6.34 -8.19
N ASN A 7 21.47 -6.63 -8.76
CA ASN A 7 21.66 -7.84 -9.56
C ASN A 7 21.46 -9.11 -8.72
N GLY A 8 22.00 -9.15 -7.50
CA GLY A 8 21.90 -10.31 -6.62
C GLY A 8 20.48 -10.63 -6.17
N ILE A 9 19.65 -9.62 -5.89
CA ILE A 9 18.25 -9.84 -5.50
C ILE A 9 17.39 -10.16 -6.71
N SER A 10 17.63 -9.53 -7.86
CA SER A 10 16.92 -9.83 -9.11
C SER A 10 17.14 -11.28 -9.55
N GLU A 11 18.39 -11.76 -9.57
CA GLU A 11 18.70 -13.15 -9.93
C GLU A 11 18.03 -14.17 -9.00
N PHE A 12 17.83 -13.80 -7.73
CA PHE A 12 17.13 -14.62 -6.76
C PHE A 12 15.62 -14.64 -7.03
N ILE A 13 15.00 -13.48 -7.25
CA ILE A 13 13.58 -13.36 -7.56
C ILE A 13 13.21 -14.14 -8.81
N ASP A 14 14.03 -14.07 -9.86
CA ASP A 14 13.83 -14.81 -11.12
C ASP A 14 13.85 -16.35 -10.94
N GLN A 15 14.39 -16.83 -9.81
CA GLN A 15 14.50 -18.26 -9.49
C GLN A 15 13.51 -18.69 -8.40
N LEU A 16 12.73 -17.77 -7.84
CA LEU A 16 11.69 -18.11 -6.88
C LEU A 16 10.66 -19.02 -7.54
N ASN A 17 10.09 -19.90 -6.72
CA ASN A 17 8.88 -20.58 -7.15
C ASN A 17 7.71 -19.59 -7.12
N ASP A 18 6.70 -19.89 -7.93
CA ASP A 18 5.52 -19.03 -8.10
C ASP A 18 4.83 -18.73 -6.76
N GLU A 19 4.72 -19.70 -5.84
CA GLU A 19 4.07 -19.51 -4.54
C GLU A 19 4.75 -18.43 -3.66
N ILE A 20 6.08 -18.41 -3.62
CA ILE A 20 6.83 -17.41 -2.85
C ILE A 20 6.78 -16.05 -3.54
N ALA A 21 6.90 -16.02 -4.87
CA ALA A 21 6.81 -14.79 -5.65
C ALA A 21 5.42 -14.14 -5.50
N ASP A 22 4.36 -14.94 -5.66
CA ASP A 22 2.98 -14.49 -5.51
C ASP A 22 2.74 -13.91 -4.12
N LYS A 23 3.16 -14.61 -3.06
CA LYS A 23 3.04 -14.09 -1.70
C LYS A 23 3.81 -12.77 -1.50
N MET A 24 5.02 -12.65 -2.04
CA MET A 24 5.78 -11.40 -1.98
C MET A 24 5.01 -10.24 -2.63
N PHE A 25 4.38 -10.48 -3.78
CA PHE A 25 3.56 -9.48 -4.47
C PHE A 25 2.26 -9.17 -3.73
N GLU A 26 1.58 -10.17 -3.17
CA GLU A 26 0.38 -9.97 -2.37
C GLU A 26 0.65 -9.05 -1.17
N GLU A 27 1.73 -9.30 -0.43
CA GLU A 27 2.14 -8.47 0.71
C GLU A 27 2.48 -7.03 0.28
N LEU A 28 3.16 -6.88 -0.87
CA LEU A 28 3.48 -5.57 -1.44
C LEU A 28 2.20 -4.80 -1.82
N ILE A 29 1.29 -5.45 -2.55
CA ILE A 29 0.02 -4.86 -3.00
C ILE A 29 -0.85 -4.51 -1.81
N ALA A 30 -0.94 -5.37 -0.79
CA ALA A 30 -1.69 -5.13 0.43
C ALA A 30 -1.14 -3.91 1.18
N GLY A 31 0.18 -3.83 1.38
CA GLY A 31 0.83 -2.68 2.00
C GLY A 31 0.60 -1.38 1.23
N MET A 32 0.82 -1.40 -0.10
CA MET A 32 0.58 -0.24 -0.97
C MET A 32 -0.88 0.21 -0.92
N SER A 33 -1.83 -0.74 -0.94
CA SER A 33 -3.26 -0.45 -0.90
C SER A 33 -3.67 0.20 0.41
N LEU A 34 -3.13 -0.27 1.54
CA LEU A 34 -3.41 0.29 2.84
C LEU A 34 -2.83 1.70 2.98
N TYR A 35 -1.57 1.90 2.58
CA TYR A 35 -0.96 3.23 2.55
C TYR A 35 -1.73 4.19 1.63
N PHE A 36 -2.10 3.75 0.43
CA PHE A 36 -2.87 4.56 -0.50
C PHE A 36 -4.24 4.96 0.07
N ALA A 37 -4.90 4.05 0.79
CA ALA A 37 -6.14 4.37 1.49
C ALA A 37 -5.94 5.39 2.62
N VAL A 38 -4.81 5.36 3.35
CA VAL A 38 -4.45 6.41 4.31
C VAL A 38 -4.34 7.77 3.61
N VAL A 39 -3.71 7.83 2.44
CA VAL A 39 -3.56 9.07 1.66
C VAL A 39 -4.93 9.64 1.24
N ILE A 40 -5.87 8.77 0.85
CA ILE A 40 -7.19 9.21 0.37
C ILE A 40 -8.13 9.56 1.54
N PHE A 41 -8.20 8.69 2.55
CA PHE A 41 -9.24 8.74 3.57
C PHE A 41 -8.75 9.28 4.91
N GLY A 42 -7.44 9.41 5.13
CA GLY A 42 -6.89 9.75 6.44
C GLY A 42 -7.42 11.05 7.01
N GLU A 43 -7.53 12.10 6.18
CA GLU A 43 -8.12 13.38 6.61
C GLU A 43 -9.58 13.22 7.05
N GLU A 44 -10.38 12.42 6.34
CA GLU A 44 -11.76 12.18 6.71
C GLU A 44 -11.88 11.33 7.98
N ILE A 45 -11.00 10.33 8.14
CA ILE A 45 -10.95 9.51 9.35
C ILE A 45 -10.59 10.41 10.55
N ASP A 46 -9.58 11.27 10.43
CA ASP A 46 -9.21 12.24 11.46
C ASP A 46 -10.39 13.17 11.78
N ASN A 47 -11.05 13.75 10.77
CA ASN A 47 -12.22 14.60 10.97
C ASN A 47 -13.35 13.87 11.73
N VAL A 48 -13.56 12.58 11.45
CA VAL A 48 -14.58 11.76 12.11
C VAL A 48 -14.19 11.47 13.56
N TYR A 49 -12.92 11.14 13.85
CA TYR A 49 -12.43 10.86 15.20
C TYR A 49 -12.34 12.11 16.09
N GLU A 50 -11.94 13.25 15.52
CA GLU A 50 -11.81 14.51 16.25
C GLU A 50 -13.17 15.16 16.58
N ASN A 51 -14.24 14.80 15.86
CA ASN A 51 -15.56 15.35 16.08
C ASN A 51 -16.14 14.93 17.44
N PRO A 52 -16.44 15.88 18.36
CA PRO A 52 -16.99 15.57 19.68
C PRO A 52 -18.32 14.82 19.66
N ASP A 53 -19.14 15.00 18.62
CA ASP A 53 -20.44 14.34 18.47
C ASP A 53 -20.32 12.85 18.13
N ASN A 54 -19.13 12.43 17.70
CA ASN A 54 -18.82 11.04 17.36
C ASN A 54 -18.24 10.25 18.54
N LYS A 55 -17.98 10.92 19.68
CA LYS A 55 -17.43 10.27 20.88
C LYS A 55 -18.37 9.18 21.38
N GLY A 56 -17.88 7.95 21.39
CA GLY A 56 -18.61 6.76 21.87
C GLY A 56 -19.42 6.04 20.79
N LYS A 57 -19.34 6.46 19.52
CA LYS A 57 -19.80 5.64 18.38
C LYS A 57 -18.94 4.37 18.27
N SER A 58 -19.55 3.32 17.75
CA SER A 58 -18.83 2.10 17.38
C SER A 58 -17.96 2.30 16.14
N PHE A 59 -16.97 1.43 15.92
CA PHE A 59 -16.13 1.47 14.72
C PHE A 59 -16.95 1.41 13.42
N GLN A 60 -18.02 0.61 13.39
CA GLN A 60 -18.91 0.55 12.23
C GLN A 60 -19.58 1.90 11.95
N GLU A 61 -20.08 2.57 13.00
CA GLU A 61 -20.71 3.89 12.84
C GLU A 61 -19.71 4.96 12.41
N LEU A 62 -18.45 4.87 12.83
CA LEU A 62 -17.38 5.77 12.37
C LEU A 62 -17.02 5.48 10.89
N ALA A 63 -16.87 4.21 10.52
CA ALA A 63 -16.60 3.80 9.15
C ALA A 63 -17.72 4.23 8.20
N ASP A 64 -18.98 4.11 8.61
CA ASP A 64 -20.13 4.55 7.80
C ASP A 64 -20.13 6.07 7.58
N LEU A 65 -19.60 6.86 8.52
CA LEU A 65 -19.42 8.30 8.34
C LEU A 65 -18.33 8.62 7.32
N VAL A 66 -17.17 7.94 7.41
CA VAL A 66 -16.06 8.11 6.46
C VAL A 66 -16.48 7.69 5.05
N LYS A 67 -17.16 6.54 4.91
CA LYS A 67 -17.66 6.04 3.62
C LYS A 67 -18.68 6.99 2.97
N ALA A 68 -19.43 7.75 3.77
CA ALA A 68 -20.39 8.74 3.30
C ALA A 68 -19.75 10.05 2.79
N ALA A 69 -18.44 10.25 2.99
CA ALA A 69 -17.73 11.35 2.38
C ALA A 69 -17.79 11.26 0.85
N PRO A 70 -17.81 12.41 0.14
CA PRO A 70 -18.03 12.47 -1.30
C PRO A 70 -16.81 12.03 -2.13
N ILE A 71 -16.03 11.07 -1.63
CA ILE A 71 -14.88 10.48 -2.30
C ILE A 71 -15.36 9.36 -3.22
N GLY A 72 -15.47 9.66 -4.51
CA GLY A 72 -15.93 8.72 -5.53
C GLY A 72 -14.80 7.98 -6.24
N GLU A 73 -15.17 6.95 -7.01
CA GLU A 73 -14.27 6.15 -7.85
C GLU A 73 -13.36 7.02 -8.74
N GLU A 74 -13.91 8.06 -9.39
CA GLU A 74 -13.12 8.97 -10.24
C GLU A 74 -12.01 9.69 -9.46
N GLU A 75 -12.28 10.11 -8.22
CA GLU A 75 -11.30 10.81 -7.38
C GLU A 75 -10.20 9.85 -6.89
N ILE A 76 -10.59 8.62 -6.54
CA ILE A 76 -9.65 7.54 -6.17
C ILE A 76 -8.70 7.25 -7.33
N TYR A 77 -9.22 7.08 -8.55
CA TYR A 77 -8.36 6.86 -9.72
C TYR A 77 -7.49 8.08 -10.05
N ALA A 78 -8.01 9.29 -9.91
CA ALA A 78 -7.22 10.49 -10.12
C ALA A 78 -6.05 10.57 -9.13
N ALA A 79 -6.27 10.23 -7.86
CA ALA A 79 -5.24 10.14 -6.84
C ALA A 79 -4.21 9.05 -7.17
N LEU A 80 -4.66 7.86 -7.58
CA LEU A 80 -3.79 6.73 -7.96
C LEU A 80 -2.86 7.11 -9.11
N MET A 81 -3.44 7.65 -10.18
CA MET A 81 -2.67 8.08 -11.34
C MET A 81 -1.75 9.26 -11.00
N GLY A 82 -2.19 10.16 -10.12
CA GLY A 82 -1.35 11.24 -9.61
C GLY A 82 -0.12 10.72 -8.85
N ALA A 83 -0.29 9.67 -8.05
CA ALA A 83 0.76 9.07 -7.24
C ALA A 83 1.75 8.23 -8.06
N LEU A 84 1.28 7.42 -9.02
CA LEU A 84 2.12 6.35 -9.60
C LEU A 84 2.45 6.51 -11.08
N LYS A 85 1.74 7.36 -11.83
CA LYS A 85 1.88 7.40 -13.30
C LYS A 85 3.26 7.87 -13.75
N GLU A 86 3.73 8.98 -13.21
CA GLU A 86 5.05 9.53 -13.54
C GLU A 86 6.11 8.85 -12.67
N GLU A 87 7.33 8.67 -13.20
CA GLU A 87 8.42 7.99 -12.49
C GLU A 87 8.78 8.71 -11.17
N ASN A 88 9.01 10.03 -11.22
CA ASN A 88 9.32 10.82 -10.03
C ASN A 88 8.21 10.73 -8.95
N ASN A 89 6.94 10.77 -9.36
CA ASN A 89 5.84 10.67 -8.41
C ASN A 89 5.79 9.29 -7.75
N ALA A 90 6.11 8.23 -8.51
CA ALA A 90 6.16 6.88 -7.99
C ALA A 90 7.33 6.68 -7.03
N GLU A 91 8.47 7.34 -7.27
CA GLU A 91 9.59 7.38 -6.32
C GLU A 91 9.18 8.08 -5.02
N ASP A 92 8.54 9.25 -5.10
CA ASP A 92 8.03 9.97 -3.92
C ASP A 92 7.01 9.11 -3.15
N PHE A 93 6.06 8.49 -3.86
CA PHE A 93 5.08 7.57 -3.27
C PHE A 93 5.77 6.39 -2.59
N ALA A 94 6.78 5.78 -3.23
CA ALA A 94 7.50 4.65 -2.67
C ALA A 94 8.26 5.04 -1.39
N GLU A 95 8.91 6.20 -1.38
CA GLU A 95 9.60 6.73 -0.21
C GLU A 95 8.64 6.99 0.95
N ASP A 96 7.51 7.67 0.70
CA ASP A 96 6.52 7.94 1.73
C ASP A 96 5.85 6.63 2.22
N CYS A 97 5.62 5.70 1.32
CA CYS A 97 5.02 4.40 1.61
C CYS A 97 5.89 3.64 2.62
N VAL A 98 7.18 3.45 2.36
CA VAL A 98 8.07 2.69 3.26
C VAL A 98 8.37 3.40 4.59
N GLN A 99 8.08 4.70 4.70
CA GLN A 99 8.14 5.46 5.95
C GLN A 99 6.84 5.38 6.76
N SER A 100 5.74 4.96 6.13
CA SER A 100 4.44 4.87 6.78
C SER A 100 4.33 3.62 7.65
N ILE A 101 3.75 3.79 8.85
CA ILE A 101 3.43 2.67 9.75
C ILE A 101 2.37 1.75 9.12
N ALA A 102 1.55 2.27 8.21
CA ALA A 102 0.56 1.48 7.47
C ALA A 102 1.20 0.50 6.48
N PHE A 103 2.43 0.79 6.01
CA PHE A 103 3.15 -0.11 5.13
C PHE A 103 4.03 -1.06 5.94
N ASN A 104 3.52 -2.27 6.19
CA ASN A 104 4.24 -3.30 6.94
C ASN A 104 4.08 -4.67 6.28
N PRO A 105 4.68 -4.88 5.09
CA PRO A 105 4.56 -6.15 4.36
C PRO A 105 5.22 -7.30 5.13
N GLU A 106 4.55 -8.45 5.23
CA GLU A 106 5.11 -9.66 5.85
C GLU A 106 5.78 -10.55 4.80
N TYR A 107 6.89 -10.08 4.22
CA TYR A 107 7.58 -10.81 3.16
C TYR A 107 7.97 -12.24 3.55
N PRO A 108 7.99 -13.18 2.59
CA PRO A 108 8.41 -14.55 2.85
C PRO A 108 9.82 -14.64 3.47
N ALA A 109 10.02 -15.61 4.36
CA ALA A 109 11.27 -15.75 5.11
C ALA A 109 12.49 -15.91 4.20
N GLU A 110 12.32 -16.52 3.04
CA GLU A 110 13.33 -16.70 2.01
C GLU A 110 13.80 -15.36 1.42
N ILE A 111 12.86 -14.41 1.21
CA ILE A 111 13.18 -13.04 0.78
C ILE A 111 13.98 -12.35 1.89
N ILE A 112 13.46 -12.36 3.12
CA ILE A 112 14.11 -11.70 4.27
C ILE A 112 15.52 -12.24 4.49
N ALA A 113 15.70 -13.57 4.41
CA ALA A 113 17.02 -14.19 4.51
C ALA A 113 17.95 -13.69 3.39
N LYS A 114 17.45 -13.59 2.15
CA LYS A 114 18.26 -13.13 1.02
C LYS A 114 18.65 -11.66 1.13
N LEU A 115 17.73 -10.80 1.57
CA LEU A 115 18.01 -9.39 1.83
C LEU A 115 19.10 -9.24 2.90
N GLY A 116 19.03 -10.04 3.97
CA GLY A 116 20.07 -10.10 4.99
C GLY A 116 21.43 -10.55 4.47
N GLU A 117 21.50 -11.56 3.59
CA GLU A 117 22.75 -11.99 2.94
C GLU A 117 23.39 -10.90 2.08
N LEU A 118 22.57 -10.11 1.41
CA LEU A 118 22.98 -9.05 0.50
C LEU A 118 23.17 -7.69 1.19
N GLU A 119 22.91 -7.62 2.50
CA GLU A 119 22.93 -6.39 3.29
C GLU A 119 21.99 -5.30 2.70
N ILE A 120 20.81 -5.72 2.25
CA ILE A 120 19.76 -4.84 1.73
C ILE A 120 18.74 -4.60 2.84
N GLU A 121 18.40 -3.34 3.09
CA GLU A 121 17.32 -2.99 4.01
C GLU A 121 15.96 -3.27 3.36
N GLU A 122 14.99 -3.77 4.14
CA GLU A 122 13.65 -4.09 3.64
C GLU A 122 12.96 -2.87 3.01
N ALA A 123 13.10 -1.69 3.60
CA ALA A 123 12.56 -0.44 3.05
C ALA A 123 13.16 -0.10 1.67
N ASP A 124 14.49 -0.23 1.52
CA ASP A 124 15.19 -0.05 0.24
C ASP A 124 14.65 -1.04 -0.81
N PHE A 125 14.45 -2.30 -0.42
CA PHE A 125 13.89 -3.33 -1.28
C PHE A 125 12.46 -3.01 -1.71
N SER A 126 11.58 -2.72 -0.74
CA SER A 126 10.19 -2.36 -0.98
C SER A 126 10.05 -1.15 -1.89
N ALA A 127 10.81 -0.07 -1.64
CA ALA A 127 10.74 1.14 -2.46
C ALA A 127 11.10 0.84 -3.93
N ASN A 128 12.16 0.05 -4.15
CA ASN A 128 12.53 -0.35 -5.51
C ASN A 128 11.47 -1.25 -6.16
N LEU A 129 10.87 -2.18 -5.41
CA LEU A 129 9.78 -3.01 -5.91
C LEU A 129 8.57 -2.15 -6.30
N ILE A 130 8.15 -1.21 -5.45
CA ILE A 130 7.01 -0.31 -5.73
C ILE A 130 7.21 0.41 -7.07
N VAL A 131 8.39 1.03 -7.26
CA VAL A 131 8.70 1.75 -8.51
C VAL A 131 8.72 0.79 -9.71
N THR A 132 9.32 -0.39 -9.54
CA THR A 132 9.41 -1.40 -10.62
C THR A 132 8.03 -1.93 -11.04
N PHE A 133 7.12 -2.09 -10.09
CA PHE A 133 5.83 -2.75 -10.28
C PHE A 133 4.63 -1.80 -10.30
N LYS A 134 4.87 -0.48 -10.30
CA LYS A 134 3.84 0.55 -10.27
C LYS A 134 2.77 0.38 -11.36
N ASP A 135 3.17 0.00 -12.57
CA ASP A 135 2.26 -0.15 -13.70
C ASP A 135 1.33 -1.35 -13.51
N GLN A 136 1.83 -2.43 -12.89
CA GLN A 136 1.02 -3.60 -12.55
C GLN A 136 0.05 -3.30 -11.41
N PHE A 137 0.47 -2.50 -10.42
CA PHE A 137 -0.42 -2.04 -9.38
C PHE A 137 -1.55 -1.16 -9.94
N ILE A 138 -1.23 -0.23 -10.85
CA ILE A 138 -2.23 0.57 -11.55
C ILE A 138 -3.20 -0.33 -12.33
N ASP A 139 -2.67 -1.30 -13.09
CA ASP A 139 -3.47 -2.21 -13.90
C ASP A 139 -4.44 -3.02 -13.04
N PHE A 140 -3.94 -3.63 -11.95
CA PHE A 140 -4.75 -4.34 -10.97
C PHE A 140 -5.85 -3.45 -10.39
N PHE A 141 -5.49 -2.24 -9.94
CA PHE A 141 -6.44 -1.36 -9.27
C PHE A 141 -7.53 -0.82 -10.20
N VAL A 142 -7.21 -0.62 -11.49
CA VAL A 142 -8.16 -0.06 -12.47
C VAL A 142 -9.00 -1.15 -13.14
N ASN A 143 -8.44 -2.32 -13.41
CA ASN A 143 -9.09 -3.33 -14.25
C ASN A 143 -9.61 -4.54 -13.46
N ASP A 144 -8.98 -4.88 -12.33
CA ASP A 144 -9.28 -6.12 -11.60
C ASP A 144 -9.96 -5.88 -10.24
N LEU A 145 -9.71 -4.73 -9.61
CA LEU A 145 -10.24 -4.38 -8.29
C LEU A 145 -11.65 -3.77 -8.40
N ASP A 146 -12.60 -4.28 -7.60
CA ASP A 146 -13.85 -3.57 -7.34
C ASP A 146 -13.59 -2.44 -6.34
N VAL A 147 -13.50 -1.20 -6.81
CA VAL A 147 -13.14 -0.04 -5.99
C VAL A 147 -14.17 0.26 -4.90
N GLU A 148 -15.45 -0.04 -5.11
CA GLU A 148 -16.48 0.21 -4.10
C GLU A 148 -16.45 -0.83 -2.98
N GLU A 149 -16.20 -2.11 -3.32
CA GLU A 149 -15.92 -3.16 -2.34
C GLU A 149 -14.63 -2.85 -1.58
N TRP A 150 -13.55 -2.52 -2.30
CA TRP A 150 -12.27 -2.12 -1.71
C TRP A 150 -12.41 -0.95 -0.75
N LYS A 151 -13.10 0.13 -1.16
CA LYS A 151 -13.35 1.31 -0.31
C LYS A 151 -14.08 0.91 0.97
N THR A 152 -15.07 0.02 0.86
CA THR A 152 -15.82 -0.44 2.02
C THR A 152 -14.92 -1.17 3.00
N ASP A 153 -14.17 -2.16 2.52
CA ASP A 153 -13.34 -3.02 3.36
C ASP A 153 -12.15 -2.26 3.95
N ILE A 154 -11.47 -1.44 3.14
CA ILE A 154 -10.25 -0.74 3.57
C ILE A 154 -10.56 0.36 4.59
N VAL A 155 -11.69 1.07 4.44
CA VAL A 155 -12.11 2.09 5.42
C VAL A 155 -12.48 1.44 6.75
N GLU A 156 -13.16 0.29 6.72
CA GLU A 156 -13.47 -0.45 7.96
C GLU A 156 -12.20 -0.93 8.67
N ALA A 157 -11.23 -1.45 7.92
CA ALA A 157 -9.93 -1.86 8.43
C ALA A 157 -9.15 -0.67 9.04
N LEU A 158 -9.09 0.46 8.33
CA LEU A 158 -8.39 1.66 8.79
C LEU A 158 -9.05 2.24 10.03
N VAL A 159 -10.36 2.42 10.04
CA VAL A 159 -11.08 2.96 11.20
C VAL A 159 -10.88 2.06 12.43
N ALA A 160 -10.84 0.74 12.27
CA ALA A 160 -10.61 -0.17 13.38
C ALA A 160 -9.18 -0.13 13.95
N SER A 161 -8.21 0.42 13.20
CA SER A 161 -6.78 0.43 13.53
C SER A 161 -6.17 1.84 13.65
N TRP A 162 -7.00 2.89 13.60
CA TRP A 162 -6.55 4.29 13.52
C TRP A 162 -5.95 4.86 14.82
N GLU A 163 -6.25 4.26 15.99
CA GLU A 163 -5.73 4.67 17.31
C GLU A 163 -4.60 3.78 17.85
#